data_AF-A0A661PX56-F1
#
_entry.id   AF-A0A661PX56-F1
#
_cell.length_a   1.000
_cell.length_b   1.000
_cell.length_c   1.000
_cell.angle_alpha   90.00
_cell.angle_beta   90.00
_cell.angle_gamma   90.00
#
_symmetry.space_group_name_H-M   'P 1'
#
loop_
_entity.id
_entity.type
_entity.pdbx_description
1 polymer ?
#
loop_
_entity_poly.entity_id
_entity_poly.type
_entity_poly.pdbx_seq_one_letter_code
_entity_poly.pdbx_strand_id
1 'polypeptide(L)'
;ALVYMGHGNEYYSTGTYIEFQQTMRKMYPKNNIFIGTVEGYPSLDNVLDALTHTKVKKIILKPFMIVAGDHANNDMAGDEDDSWKNIIKARGIKVIPVTKGIGENTAIAEIYVGHIKDVARDNHITLK
;
A
#
# COMPACT_ATOMS: atom_id res chain seq x y z
N ALA A 1 0.96 -14.02 -0.13
CA ALA A 1 1.75 -12.77 -0.24
C ALA A 1 0.87 -11.59 0.16
N LEU A 2 1.48 -10.43 0.42
CA LEU A 2 0.80 -9.17 0.70
C LEU A 2 1.13 -8.20 -0.43
N VAL A 3 0.11 -7.52 -0.97
CA VAL A 3 0.27 -6.41 -1.91
C VAL A 3 -0.36 -5.19 -1.26
N TYR A 4 0.43 -4.12 -1.15
CA TYR A 4 -0.05 -2.79 -0.81
C TYR A 4 -0.23 -1.95 -2.06
N MET A 5 -1.35 -1.24 -2.15
CA MET A 5 -1.61 -0.25 -3.19
C MET A 5 -1.55 1.16 -2.58
N GLY A 6 -0.46 1.88 -2.83
CA GLY A 6 -0.35 3.30 -2.53
C GLY A 6 -1.03 4.16 -3.59
N HIS A 7 -1.21 5.45 -3.29
CA HIS A 7 -1.66 6.41 -4.30
C HIS A 7 -0.55 6.65 -5.35
N GLY A 8 0.66 7.01 -4.88
CA GLY A 8 1.73 7.47 -5.74
C GLY A 8 1.40 8.83 -6.38
N ASN A 9 2.22 9.24 -7.34
CA ASN A 9 2.10 10.49 -8.09
C ASN A 9 3.16 10.51 -9.21
N GLU A 10 3.07 11.48 -10.12
CA GLU A 10 3.99 11.62 -11.26
C GLU A 10 5.17 12.60 -11.03
N TYR A 11 5.13 13.42 -9.98
CA TYR A 11 6.00 14.60 -9.84
C TYR A 11 7.09 14.45 -8.78
N TYR A 12 6.76 13.84 -7.65
CA TYR A 12 7.61 13.62 -6.50
C TYR A 12 8.21 12.22 -6.52
N SER A 13 9.38 12.08 -5.90
CA SER A 13 10.02 10.78 -5.75
C SER A 13 9.09 9.78 -5.08
N THR A 14 8.85 8.66 -5.75
CA THR A 14 8.15 7.51 -5.19
C THR A 14 9.10 6.50 -4.54
N GLY A 15 10.38 6.86 -4.38
CA GLY A 15 11.42 6.00 -3.80
C GLY A 15 11.07 5.47 -2.41
N THR A 16 10.31 6.22 -1.62
CA THR A 16 9.83 5.81 -0.29
C THR A 16 8.98 4.52 -0.35
N TYR A 17 8.20 4.28 -1.41
CA TYR A 17 7.45 3.03 -1.55
C TYR A 17 8.39 1.83 -1.75
N ILE A 18 9.48 2.02 -2.50
CA ILE A 18 10.49 0.98 -2.74
C ILE A 18 11.26 0.70 -1.46
N GLU A 19 11.75 1.74 -0.79
CA GLU A 19 12.47 1.62 0.48
C GLU A 19 11.61 0.97 1.56
N PHE A 20 10.33 1.34 1.64
CA PHE A 20 9.39 0.72 2.56
C PHE A 20 9.17 -0.76 2.22
N GLN A 21 9.03 -1.11 0.94
CA GLN A 21 8.96 -2.51 0.51
C GLN A 21 10.21 -3.29 0.95
N GLN A 22 11.42 -2.75 0.74
CA GLN A 22 12.66 -3.40 1.15
C GLN A 22 12.74 -3.58 2.66
N THR A 23 12.37 -2.55 3.42
CA THR A 23 12.33 -2.57 4.89
C THR A 23 11.37 -3.65 5.39
N MET A 24 10.16 -3.71 4.83
CA MET A 24 9.17 -4.74 5.16
C MET A 24 9.67 -6.15 4.83
N ARG A 25 10.31 -6.35 3.68
CA ARG A 25 10.90 -7.66 3.32
C ARG A 25 12.04 -8.05 4.26
N LYS A 26 12.85 -7.10 4.71
CA LYS A 26 13.92 -7.35 5.70
C LYS A 26 13.35 -7.75 7.06
N MET A 27 12.28 -7.09 7.51
CA MET A 27 11.61 -7.40 8.78
C MET A 27 10.83 -8.72 8.72
N TYR A 28 10.25 -9.04 7.57
CA TYR A 28 9.41 -10.22 7.35
C TYR A 28 9.97 -11.09 6.20
N PRO A 29 11.16 -11.70 6.36
CA PRO A 29 11.88 -12.36 5.26
C PRO A 29 11.18 -13.59 4.70
N LYS A 30 10.23 -14.18 5.43
CA LYS A 30 9.43 -15.32 4.98
C LYS A 30 8.20 -14.91 4.19
N ASN A 31 7.91 -13.62 4.08
CA ASN A 31 6.71 -13.09 3.47
C ASN A 31 7.04 -12.37 2.17
N ASN A 32 6.42 -12.81 1.07
CA ASN A 32 6.42 -12.03 -0.17
C ASN A 32 5.53 -10.79 0.04
N ILE A 33 6.16 -9.62 0.09
CA ILE A 33 5.52 -8.31 0.26
C ILE A 33 5.80 -7.47 -0.98
N PHE A 34 4.77 -6.89 -1.56
CA PHE A 34 4.85 -6.04 -2.74
C PHE A 34 4.15 -4.72 -2.47
N ILE A 35 4.67 -3.64 -3.05
CA ILE A 35 4.07 -2.32 -3.00
C ILE A 35 4.04 -1.78 -4.42
N GLY A 36 2.84 -1.40 -4.87
CA GLY A 36 2.66 -0.63 -6.09
C GLY A 36 1.81 0.60 -5.82
N THR A 37 1.73 1.48 -6.80
CA THR A 37 0.97 2.72 -6.75
C THR A 37 -0.01 2.80 -7.91
N VAL A 38 -1.14 3.47 -7.69
CA VAL A 38 -2.10 3.79 -8.77
C VAL A 38 -1.43 4.70 -9.79
N GLU A 39 -0.73 5.73 -9.33
CA GLU A 39 -0.03 6.71 -10.15
C GLU A 39 1.49 6.61 -9.95
N GLY A 40 2.25 6.60 -11.04
CA GLY A 40 3.71 6.55 -10.99
C GLY A 40 4.30 5.16 -10.78
N TYR A 41 5.33 5.05 -9.93
CA TYR A 41 6.16 3.86 -9.79
C TYR A 41 6.33 3.43 -8.30
N PRO A 42 6.38 2.13 -7.95
CA PRO A 42 6.17 0.97 -8.82
C PRO A 42 4.72 0.85 -9.29
N SER A 43 4.51 0.59 -10.58
CA SER A 43 3.18 0.44 -11.16
C SER A 43 2.56 -0.94 -10.88
N LEU A 44 1.28 -1.12 -11.24
CA LEU A 44 0.63 -2.44 -11.23
C LEU A 44 1.41 -3.47 -12.06
N ASP A 45 1.93 -3.11 -13.23
CA ASP A 45 2.71 -4.04 -14.07
C ASP A 45 3.96 -4.54 -13.34
N ASN A 46 4.64 -3.66 -12.60
CA ASN A 46 5.79 -4.07 -11.79
C ASN A 46 5.38 -5.05 -10.67
N VAL A 47 4.20 -4.84 -10.07
CA VAL A 47 3.64 -5.79 -9.10
C VAL A 47 3.31 -7.12 -9.77
N LEU A 48 2.65 -7.12 -10.93
CA LEU A 48 2.29 -8.33 -11.68
C LEU A 48 3.52 -9.16 -12.04
N ASP A 49 4.56 -8.52 -12.58
CA ASP A 49 5.82 -9.20 -12.90
C ASP A 49 6.42 -9.85 -11.65
N ALA A 50 6.47 -9.13 -10.53
CA ALA A 50 6.99 -9.65 -9.28
C ALA A 50 6.15 -10.83 -8.74
N LEU A 51 4.83 -10.77 -8.86
CA LEU A 51 3.92 -11.86 -8.49
C LEU A 51 4.15 -13.10 -9.35
N THR A 52 4.34 -12.94 -10.65
CA THR A 52 4.66 -14.02 -11.59
C THR A 52 5.99 -14.67 -11.26
N HIS A 53 7.05 -13.88 -11.05
CA HIS A 53 8.39 -14.39 -10.72
C HIS A 53 8.40 -15.17 -9.41
N THR A 54 7.66 -14.69 -8.41
CA THR A 54 7.56 -15.36 -7.10
C THR A 54 6.58 -16.52 -7.06
N LYS A 55 5.88 -16.81 -8.17
CA LYS A 55 4.93 -17.93 -8.34
C LYS A 55 3.85 -17.99 -7.26
N VAL A 56 3.46 -16.85 -6.71
CA VAL A 56 2.44 -16.78 -5.66
C VAL A 56 1.07 -17.19 -6.20
N LYS A 57 0.29 -17.91 -5.40
CA LYS A 57 -1.06 -18.37 -5.79
C LYS A 57 -2.18 -17.62 -5.07
N LYS A 58 -1.85 -16.91 -4.01
CA LYS A 58 -2.80 -16.17 -3.17
C LYS A 58 -2.17 -14.90 -2.62
N ILE A 59 -2.91 -13.79 -2.72
CA ILE A 59 -2.54 -12.51 -2.14
C ILE A 59 -3.62 -11.94 -1.23
N ILE A 60 -3.18 -11.15 -0.26
CA ILE A 60 -4.02 -10.14 0.40
C ILE A 60 -3.68 -8.81 -0.27
N LEU A 61 -4.70 -8.10 -0.74
CA LEU A 61 -4.56 -6.80 -1.38
C LEU A 61 -5.12 -5.73 -0.45
N LYS A 62 -4.28 -4.77 -0.05
CA LYS A 62 -4.62 -3.73 0.93
C LYS A 62 -4.28 -2.33 0.39
N PRO A 63 -5.05 -1.30 0.73
CA PRO A 63 -4.63 0.06 0.44
C PRO A 63 -3.49 0.44 1.40
N PHE A 64 -2.57 1.27 0.90
CA PHE A 64 -1.56 1.96 1.68
C PHE A 64 -1.83 3.46 1.61
N MET A 65 -3.03 3.81 2.08
CA MET A 65 -3.62 5.16 2.11
C MET A 65 -4.37 5.30 3.44
N ILE A 66 -4.47 6.53 3.97
CA ILE A 66 -5.08 6.79 5.29
C ILE A 66 -6.50 6.26 5.36
N VAL A 67 -7.30 6.53 4.32
CA VAL A 67 -8.68 6.08 4.19
C VAL A 67 -8.82 5.08 3.04
N ALA A 68 -9.80 4.17 3.15
CA ALA A 68 -10.24 3.34 2.03
C ALA A 68 -11.29 4.09 1.19
N GLY A 69 -10.83 5.13 0.49
CA GLY A 69 -11.65 5.98 -0.39
C GLY A 69 -11.83 5.42 -1.80
N ASP A 70 -12.04 6.29 -2.78
CA ASP A 70 -12.37 5.94 -4.16
C ASP A 70 -11.40 4.93 -4.78
N HIS A 71 -10.09 5.24 -4.80
CA HIS A 71 -9.06 4.33 -5.29
C HIS A 71 -9.10 2.94 -4.62
N ALA A 72 -9.37 2.86 -3.31
CA ALA A 72 -9.42 1.59 -2.61
C ALA A 72 -10.67 0.77 -2.98
N ASN A 73 -11.80 1.42 -3.27
CA ASN A 73 -13.07 0.76 -3.55
C ASN A 73 -13.22 0.43 -5.04
N ASN A 74 -12.73 1.28 -5.94
CA ASN A 74 -12.88 1.14 -7.39
C ASN A 74 -11.61 0.54 -8.01
N ASP A 75 -10.50 1.27 -8.00
CA ASP A 75 -9.27 0.82 -8.69
C ASP A 75 -8.68 -0.43 -8.05
N MET A 76 -8.70 -0.54 -6.71
CA MET A 76 -8.10 -1.69 -6.04
C MET A 76 -9.02 -2.91 -6.02
N ALA A 77 -10.28 -2.70 -5.62
CA ALA A 77 -11.20 -3.76 -5.23
C ALA A 77 -12.53 -3.75 -5.99
N GLY A 78 -12.69 -2.85 -6.97
CA GLY A 78 -13.91 -2.67 -7.75
C GLY A 78 -14.26 -3.89 -8.60
N ASP A 79 -15.49 -3.93 -9.09
CA ASP A 79 -15.97 -5.06 -9.88
C ASP A 79 -15.65 -4.94 -11.38
N GLU A 80 -15.17 -3.78 -11.82
CA GLU A 80 -14.71 -3.51 -13.19
C GLU A 80 -13.42 -4.28 -13.54
N ASP A 81 -13.25 -4.58 -14.82
CA ASP A 81 -12.15 -5.42 -15.34
C ASP A 81 -10.77 -4.77 -15.17
N ASP A 82 -10.72 -3.45 -15.09
CA ASP A 82 -9.50 -2.65 -14.90
C ASP A 82 -9.09 -2.51 -13.42
N SER A 83 -9.90 -3.02 -12.49
CA SER A 83 -9.50 -3.06 -11.08
C SER A 83 -8.31 -4.01 -10.87
N TRP A 84 -7.40 -3.64 -9.95
CA TRP A 84 -6.25 -4.46 -9.56
C TRP A 84 -6.69 -5.86 -9.12
N LYS A 85 -7.81 -5.97 -8.39
CA LYS A 85 -8.43 -7.24 -8.00
C LYS A 85 -8.66 -8.12 -9.22
N ASN A 86 -9.32 -7.60 -10.25
CA ASN A 86 -9.68 -8.40 -11.43
C ASN A 86 -8.49 -8.67 -12.35
N ILE A 87 -7.62 -7.68 -12.57
CA ILE A 87 -6.37 -7.87 -13.33
C ILE A 87 -5.49 -8.96 -12.72
N ILE A 88 -5.27 -8.93 -11.40
CA ILE A 88 -4.46 -9.94 -10.71
C ILE A 88 -5.17 -11.31 -10.73
N LYS A 89 -6.50 -11.35 -10.55
CA LYS A 89 -7.28 -12.60 -10.65
C LYS A 89 -7.18 -13.25 -12.03
N ALA A 90 -7.18 -12.45 -13.10
CA ALA A 90 -7.03 -12.95 -14.48
C ALA A 90 -5.70 -13.68 -14.71
N ARG A 91 -4.67 -13.42 -13.89
CA ARG A 91 -3.40 -14.18 -13.89
C ARG A 91 -3.47 -15.50 -13.12
N GLY A 92 -4.66 -15.94 -12.70
CA GLY A 92 -4.86 -17.18 -11.95
C GLY A 92 -4.45 -17.09 -10.47
N ILE A 93 -4.35 -15.88 -9.93
CA ILE A 93 -3.98 -15.63 -8.53
C ILE A 93 -5.25 -15.36 -7.72
N LYS A 94 -5.43 -16.06 -6.59
CA LYS A 94 -6.54 -15.76 -5.68
C LYS A 94 -6.28 -14.43 -4.96
N VAL A 95 -7.17 -13.46 -5.11
CA VAL A 95 -7.09 -12.15 -4.45
C VAL A 95 -8.09 -12.06 -3.31
N ILE A 96 -7.63 -11.62 -2.14
CA ILE A 96 -8.48 -11.24 -1.01
C ILE A 96 -8.31 -9.73 -0.79
N PRO A 97 -9.24 -8.88 -1.27
CA PRO A 97 -9.19 -7.46 -0.99
C PRO A 97 -9.55 -7.20 0.47
N VAL A 98 -8.87 -6.24 1.10
CA VAL A 98 -9.22 -5.70 2.41
C VAL A 98 -9.28 -4.19 2.28
N THR A 99 -10.49 -3.66 2.13
CA THR A 99 -10.79 -2.23 1.95
C THR A 99 -10.83 -1.51 3.30
N LYS A 100 -9.69 -1.52 4.01
CA LYS A 100 -9.49 -0.78 5.27
C LYS A 100 -8.29 0.13 5.16
N GLY A 101 -8.50 1.41 5.45
CA GLY A 101 -7.44 2.41 5.41
C GLY A 101 -6.41 2.18 6.52
N ILE A 102 -5.17 2.62 6.33
CA ILE A 102 -4.15 2.46 7.38
C ILE A 102 -4.45 3.32 8.61
N GLY A 103 -5.26 4.37 8.46
CA GLY A 103 -5.71 5.22 9.56
C GLY A 103 -6.62 4.52 10.57
N GLU A 104 -7.22 3.38 10.21
CA GLU A 104 -7.98 2.54 11.15
C GLU A 104 -7.07 1.78 12.13
N ASN A 105 -5.76 1.77 11.91
CA ASN A 105 -4.80 1.15 12.82
C ASN A 105 -4.30 2.17 13.85
N THR A 106 -4.62 1.94 15.13
CA THR A 106 -4.21 2.81 16.24
C THR A 106 -2.69 3.06 16.27
N ALA A 107 -1.86 2.06 15.96
CA ALA A 107 -0.41 2.23 15.92
C ALA A 107 0.06 3.16 14.79
N ILE A 108 -0.69 3.24 13.67
CA ILE A 108 -0.42 4.23 12.62
C ILE A 108 -0.91 5.61 13.05
N ALA A 109 -2.08 5.69 13.69
CA ALA A 109 -2.57 6.96 14.24
C ALA A 109 -1.60 7.55 15.28
N GLU A 110 -0.98 6.71 16.10
CA GLU A 110 0.05 7.10 17.07
C GLU A 110 1.29 7.72 16.40
N ILE A 111 1.68 7.25 15.21
CA ILE A 111 2.77 7.87 14.44
C ILE A 111 2.39 9.31 14.05
N TYR A 112 1.16 9.53 13.54
CA TYR A 112 0.69 10.87 13.22
C TYR A 112 0.62 11.78 14.46
N VAL A 113 0.13 11.24 15.59
CA VAL A 113 0.14 11.97 16.88
C VAL A 113 1.57 12.32 17.30
N GLY A 114 2.52 11.40 17.10
CA GLY A 114 3.95 11.64 17.32
C GLY A 114 4.47 12.82 16.49
N HIS A 115 4.20 12.82 15.17
CA HIS A 115 4.60 13.93 14.30
C HIS A 115 3.97 15.27 14.71
N ILE A 116 2.70 15.27 15.14
CA ILE A 116 2.04 16.49 15.66
C ILE A 116 2.75 17.00 16.92
N LYS A 117 3.11 16.09 17.85
CA LYS A 117 3.88 16.44 19.06
C LYS A 117 5.27 16.99 18.72
N ASP A 118 5.94 16.42 17.71
CA ASP A 118 7.23 16.89 17.25
C ASP A 118 7.13 18.32 16.71
N VAL A 119 6.17 18.59 15.82
CA VAL A 119 5.93 19.94 15.29
C VAL A 119 5.58 20.93 16.41
N ALA A 120 4.75 20.53 17.38
CA ALA A 120 4.39 21.40 18.50
C ALA A 120 5.61 21.76 19.35
N ARG A 121 6.45 20.77 19.68
CA ARG A 121 7.71 20.99 20.42
C ARG A 121 8.64 21.93 19.64
N ASP A 122 8.85 21.66 18.36
CA ASP A 122 9.78 22.42 17.51
C ASP A 122 9.33 23.88 17.30
N ASN A 123 8.05 24.18 17.57
CA ASN A 123 7.46 25.52 17.46
C ASN A 123 6.99 26.10 18.81
N HIS A 124 7.40 25.51 19.94
CA HIS A 124 7.04 25.96 21.30
C HIS A 124 5.52 26.07 21.56
N ILE A 125 4.71 25.23 20.91
CA ILE A 125 3.27 25.14 21.11
C ILE A 125 2.96 24.17 22.25
N THR A 126 2.24 24.63 23.28
CA THR A 126 1.72 23.76 24.33
C THR A 126 0.46 23.03 23.83
N LEU A 127 0.54 21.71 23.69
CA LEU A 127 -0.62 20.87 23.40
C LEU A 127 -1.45 20.67 24.69
N LYS A 128 -2.77 20.69 24.54
CA LYS A 128 -3.74 20.42 25.62
C LYS A 128 -4.13 18.96 25.66
#